data_AF-A0A1F3MXP3-F1
#
_entry.id   AF-A0A1F3MXP3-F1
#
_cell.length_a   1.000
_cell.length_b   1.000
_cell.length_c   1.000
_cell.angle_alpha   90.00
_cell.angle_beta   90.00
_cell.angle_gamma   90.00
#
_symmetry.space_group_name_H-M   'P 1'
#
loop_
_entity.id
_entity.type
_entity.pdbx_description
1 polymer ?
#
loop_
_entity_poly.entity_id
_entity_poly.type
_entity_poly.pdbx_seq_one_letter_code
_entity_poly.pdbx_strand_id
1 'polypeptide(L)'
;MNLEKFLGINPVLLALLATLFTWGVTALGASMVFFFKSINKKILNSMLGFAAGVMIAASFWSLLKPAIEMAEAESQNPWVPAVIGFLAGGAFLFLTDRLLPHLHQGLSIEKAEGIKTSWERSILLVLAITLHNIPEGLAVGVAFGALASNPDIGVLAGATVLAVGIGIQNFPEGAAVSIPLRREGLSRLKSFFYGQMSGIVEPIAGVVGAFAVLMIKPILPYALSFAAGAMIFVVVEELIPESQTGNETDLSTIGAMIGFAVMMLLDVSLG
;
A
#
# COMPACT_ATOMS: atom_id res chain seq x y z
N MET A 1 20.88 1.85 17.84
CA MET A 1 19.97 2.94 18.27
C MET A 1 19.00 2.32 19.27
N ASN A 2 18.84 2.84 20.49
CA ASN A 2 18.01 2.17 21.50
C ASN A 2 16.52 2.35 21.16
N LEU A 3 15.88 1.31 20.61
CA LEU A 3 14.48 1.33 20.12
C LEU A 3 13.48 1.65 21.24
N GLU A 4 13.83 1.36 22.50
CA GLU A 4 13.03 1.68 23.68
C GLU A 4 12.64 3.16 23.79
N LYS A 5 13.47 4.08 23.26
CA LYS A 5 13.17 5.51 23.28
C LYS A 5 11.94 5.87 22.45
N PHE A 6 11.60 5.08 21.44
CA PHE A 6 10.45 5.31 20.59
C PHE A 6 9.14 4.87 21.23
N LEU A 7 9.16 3.95 22.21
CA LEU A 7 7.96 3.51 22.94
C LEU A 7 7.32 4.65 23.76
N GLY A 8 8.10 5.67 24.14
CA GLY A 8 7.59 6.86 24.82
C GLY A 8 6.97 7.91 23.89
N ILE A 9 7.02 7.72 22.57
CA ILE A 9 6.47 8.65 21.58
C ILE A 9 4.99 8.33 21.35
N ASN A 10 4.18 9.36 21.13
CA ASN A 10 2.77 9.18 20.79
C ASN A 10 2.60 8.26 19.54
N PRO A 11 1.83 7.17 19.62
CA PRO A 11 1.64 6.23 18.50
C PRO A 11 1.11 6.86 17.21
N VAL A 12 0.26 7.89 17.31
CA VAL A 12 -0.25 8.63 16.14
C VAL A 12 0.86 9.45 15.49
N LEU A 13 1.77 10.02 16.29
CA LEU A 13 2.94 10.73 15.75
C LEU A 13 3.90 9.75 15.05
N LEU A 14 4.11 8.55 15.60
CA LEU A 14 4.89 7.52 14.93
C LEU A 14 4.25 7.09 13.62
N ALA A 15 2.93 6.86 13.60
CA ALA A 15 2.18 6.56 12.39
C ALA A 15 2.31 7.65 11.33
N LEU A 16 2.21 8.93 11.74
CA LEU A 16 2.40 10.07 10.84
C LEU A 16 3.82 10.11 10.26
N LEU A 17 4.86 9.93 11.09
CA LEU A 17 6.24 9.94 10.61
C LEU A 17 6.53 8.76 9.68
N ALA A 18 6.00 7.58 9.99
CA ALA A 18 6.13 6.39 9.15
C ALA A 18 5.43 6.57 7.79
N THR A 19 4.24 7.16 7.78
CA THR A 19 3.50 7.41 6.53
C THR A 19 4.02 8.61 5.73
N LEU A 20 4.64 9.60 6.39
CA LEU A 20 5.43 10.62 5.70
C LEU A 20 6.69 10.01 5.06
N PHE A 21 7.27 8.97 5.67
CA PHE A 21 8.35 8.21 5.07
C PHE A 21 7.87 7.46 3.83
N THR A 22 6.79 6.69 3.91
CA THR A 22 6.27 5.93 2.75
C THR A 22 5.89 6.85 1.59
N TRP A 23 5.14 7.94 1.86
CA TRP A 23 4.86 8.99 0.88
C TRP A 23 6.13 9.64 0.32
N GLY A 24 7.13 9.86 1.17
CA GLY A 24 8.45 10.35 0.77
C GLY A 24 9.11 9.42 -0.25
N VAL A 25 8.98 8.10 -0.09
CA VAL A 25 9.49 7.13 -1.07
C VAL A 25 8.65 7.11 -2.35
N THR A 26 7.33 7.29 -2.27
CA THR A 26 6.47 7.55 -3.44
C THR A 26 6.99 8.75 -4.24
N ALA A 27 7.31 9.85 -3.54
CA ALA A 27 7.88 11.05 -4.15
C ALA A 27 9.26 10.79 -4.76
N LEU A 28 10.11 9.99 -4.11
CA LEU A 28 11.40 9.57 -4.68
C LEU A 28 11.22 8.77 -5.97
N GLY A 29 10.29 7.82 -6.01
CA GLY A 29 9.93 7.10 -7.23
C GLY A 29 9.43 8.03 -8.33
N ALA A 30 8.52 8.95 -7.97
CA ALA A 30 7.99 9.95 -8.90
C ALA A 30 9.05 10.89 -9.46
N SER A 31 10.14 11.14 -8.73
CA SER A 31 11.25 12.01 -9.17
C SER A 31 12.01 11.46 -10.39
N MET A 32 11.84 10.17 -10.71
CA MET A 32 12.48 9.55 -11.88
C MET A 32 12.17 10.27 -13.20
N VAL A 33 11.04 10.98 -13.30
CA VAL A 33 10.68 11.80 -14.48
C VAL A 33 11.65 12.94 -14.79
N PHE A 34 12.44 13.38 -13.81
CA PHE A 34 13.47 14.39 -14.02
C PHE A 34 14.66 13.85 -14.81
N PHE A 35 14.92 12.54 -14.69
CA PHE A 35 16.02 11.86 -15.37
C PHE A 35 15.55 11.15 -16.65
N PHE A 36 14.36 10.55 -16.62
CA PHE A 36 13.85 9.71 -17.71
C PHE A 36 12.53 10.24 -18.27
N LYS A 37 12.40 10.28 -19.60
CA LYS A 37 11.11 10.55 -20.27
C LYS A 37 10.26 9.28 -20.42
N SER A 38 10.91 8.13 -20.47
CA SER A 38 10.32 6.80 -20.60
C SER A 38 11.20 5.78 -19.89
N ILE A 39 10.61 4.75 -19.31
CA ILE A 39 11.30 3.57 -18.80
C ILE A 39 11.03 2.39 -19.74
N ASN A 40 12.00 1.46 -19.82
CA ASN A 40 11.81 0.21 -20.52
C ASN A 40 10.62 -0.54 -19.88
N LYS A 41 9.62 -0.90 -20.69
CA LYS A 41 8.40 -1.56 -20.20
C LYS A 41 8.70 -2.81 -19.36
N LYS A 42 9.71 -3.61 -19.74
CA LYS A 42 10.15 -4.79 -18.99
C LYS A 42 10.61 -4.45 -17.56
N ILE A 43 11.31 -3.33 -17.40
CA ILE A 43 11.78 -2.85 -16.08
C ILE A 43 10.58 -2.39 -15.26
N LEU A 44 9.66 -1.61 -15.85
CA LEU A 44 8.46 -1.14 -15.16
C LEU A 44 7.58 -2.32 -14.71
N ASN A 45 7.35 -3.29 -15.59
CA ASN A 45 6.61 -4.52 -15.29
C ASN A 45 7.27 -5.32 -14.16
N SER A 46 8.60 -5.43 -14.15
CA SER A 46 9.34 -6.09 -13.08
C SER A 46 9.23 -5.33 -11.75
N MET A 47 9.27 -3.99 -11.78
CA MET A 47 9.09 -3.13 -10.60
C MET A 47 7.67 -3.26 -10.02
N LEU A 48 6.64 -3.30 -10.87
CA LEU A 48 5.25 -3.51 -10.43
C LEU A 48 5.01 -4.93 -9.91
N GLY A 49 5.60 -5.94 -10.56
CA GLY A 49 5.59 -7.31 -10.04
C GLY A 49 6.24 -7.37 -8.66
N PHE A 50 7.39 -6.72 -8.49
CA PHE A 50 8.04 -6.59 -7.18
C PHE A 50 7.13 -5.96 -6.13
N ALA A 51 6.43 -4.86 -6.48
CA ALA A 51 5.49 -4.22 -5.57
C ALA A 51 4.35 -5.16 -5.15
N ALA A 52 3.73 -5.86 -6.10
CA ALA A 52 2.71 -6.87 -5.84
C ALA A 52 3.22 -7.96 -4.87
N GLY A 53 4.45 -8.45 -5.08
CA GLY A 53 5.08 -9.44 -4.21
C GLY A 53 5.24 -8.96 -2.76
N VAL A 54 5.74 -7.72 -2.58
CA VAL A 54 5.88 -7.10 -1.26
C VAL A 54 4.52 -6.99 -0.57
N MET A 55 3.50 -6.49 -1.26
CA MET A 55 2.17 -6.28 -0.69
C MET A 55 1.47 -7.60 -0.30
N ILE A 56 1.61 -8.67 -1.11
CA ILE A 56 1.06 -9.99 -0.75
C ILE A 56 1.70 -10.51 0.53
N ALA A 57 3.04 -10.45 0.62
CA ALA A 57 3.75 -10.88 1.81
C ALA A 57 3.38 -10.04 3.04
N ALA A 58 3.38 -8.71 2.92
CA ALA A 58 3.00 -7.80 4.00
C ALA A 58 1.56 -8.05 4.49
N SER A 59 0.63 -8.33 3.57
CA SER A 59 -0.78 -8.64 3.90
C SER A 59 -0.90 -9.87 4.80
N PHE A 60 -0.06 -10.89 4.59
CA PHE A 60 -0.08 -12.07 5.45
C PHE A 60 0.73 -11.87 6.74
N TRP A 61 2.03 -11.61 6.61
CA TRP A 61 2.96 -11.65 7.73
C TRP A 61 2.81 -10.46 8.69
N SER A 62 2.63 -9.26 8.15
CA SER A 62 2.62 -8.05 8.96
C SER A 62 1.21 -7.60 9.36
N LEU A 63 0.17 -8.24 8.81
CA LEU A 63 -1.23 -7.89 9.10
C LEU A 63 -2.09 -9.09 9.54
N LEU A 64 -2.35 -10.07 8.67
CA LEU A 64 -3.24 -11.19 8.99
C LEU A 64 -2.72 -12.06 10.13
N LYS A 65 -1.43 -12.44 10.10
CA LYS A 65 -0.82 -13.26 11.15
C LYS A 65 -0.90 -12.56 12.52
N PRO A 66 -0.46 -11.30 12.69
CA PRO A 66 -0.65 -10.55 13.92
C PRO A 66 -2.13 -10.45 14.32
N ALA A 67 -3.04 -10.20 13.38
CA ALA A 67 -4.47 -10.14 13.69
C ALA A 67 -5.01 -11.47 14.25
N ILE A 68 -4.59 -12.60 13.69
CA ILE A 68 -4.97 -13.94 14.15
C ILE A 68 -4.39 -14.21 15.54
N GLU A 69 -3.09 -13.94 15.75
CA GLU A 69 -2.42 -14.13 17.05
C GLU A 69 -3.07 -13.28 18.16
N MET A 70 -3.45 -12.04 17.85
CA MET A 70 -4.20 -11.18 18.76
C MET A 70 -5.60 -11.73 19.06
N ALA A 71 -6.29 -12.22 18.03
CA ALA A 71 -7.62 -12.82 18.21
C ALA A 71 -7.56 -14.13 19.01
N GLU A 72 -6.48 -14.91 18.91
CA GLU A 72 -6.24 -16.13 19.71
C GLU A 72 -6.08 -15.81 21.19
N ALA A 73 -5.46 -14.66 21.52
CA ALA A 73 -5.29 -14.21 22.89
C ALA A 73 -6.60 -13.72 23.54
N GLU A 74 -7.55 -13.20 22.75
CA GLU A 74 -8.76 -12.52 23.25
C GLU A 74 -10.07 -13.28 23.03
N SER A 75 -10.16 -14.17 22.04
CA SER A 75 -11.41 -14.81 21.59
C SER A 75 -11.31 -16.33 21.51
N GLN A 76 -12.43 -17.02 21.72
CA GLN A 76 -12.52 -18.47 21.49
C GLN A 76 -12.49 -18.84 20.01
N ASN A 77 -12.77 -17.88 19.10
CA ASN A 77 -12.84 -18.09 17.65
C ASN A 77 -11.94 -17.09 16.91
N PRO A 78 -10.62 -17.32 16.84
CA PRO A 78 -9.65 -16.37 16.28
C PRO A 78 -9.79 -16.12 14.78
N TRP A 79 -10.40 -17.06 14.05
CA TRP A 79 -10.66 -16.92 12.62
C TRP A 79 -11.75 -15.88 12.30
N VAL A 80 -12.61 -15.52 13.25
CA VAL A 80 -13.75 -14.62 13.01
C VAL A 80 -13.29 -13.20 12.64
N PRO A 81 -12.44 -12.52 13.44
CA PRO A 81 -11.92 -11.21 13.07
C PRO A 81 -11.11 -11.22 11.78
N ALA A 82 -10.33 -12.29 11.57
CA ALA A 82 -9.52 -12.47 10.38
C ALA A 82 -10.36 -12.50 9.10
N VAL A 83 -11.33 -13.43 9.04
CA VAL A 83 -12.17 -13.61 7.85
C VAL A 83 -13.10 -12.42 7.62
N ILE A 84 -13.77 -11.94 8.66
CA ILE A 84 -14.72 -10.82 8.53
C ILE A 84 -13.99 -9.55 8.15
N GLY A 85 -12.88 -9.23 8.83
CA GLY A 85 -12.08 -8.05 8.51
C GLY A 85 -11.56 -8.11 7.08
N PHE A 86 -10.93 -9.22 6.69
CA PHE A 86 -10.39 -9.42 5.33
C PHE A 86 -11.46 -9.24 4.25
N LEU A 87 -12.60 -9.91 4.38
CA LEU A 87 -13.69 -9.78 3.40
C LEU A 87 -14.31 -8.38 3.40
N ALA A 88 -14.41 -7.73 4.56
CA ALA A 88 -14.90 -6.35 4.64
C ALA A 88 -13.95 -5.36 3.96
N GLY A 89 -12.63 -5.55 4.09
CA GLY A 89 -11.61 -4.76 3.41
C GLY A 89 -11.69 -4.88 1.89
N GLY A 90 -11.75 -6.12 1.40
CA GLY A 90 -11.91 -6.39 -0.03
C GLY A 90 -13.25 -5.86 -0.56
N ALA A 91 -14.35 -6.05 0.17
CA ALA A 91 -15.66 -5.52 -0.21
C ALA A 91 -15.69 -3.98 -0.21
N PHE A 92 -15.02 -3.33 0.73
CA PHE A 92 -14.90 -1.87 0.79
C PHE A 92 -14.21 -1.33 -0.46
N LEU A 93 -13.09 -1.93 -0.87
CA LEU A 93 -12.43 -1.51 -2.11
C LEU A 93 -13.23 -1.87 -3.34
N PHE A 94 -13.80 -3.07 -3.43
CA PHE A 94 -14.68 -3.43 -4.54
C PHE A 94 -15.84 -2.45 -4.73
N LEU A 95 -16.45 -1.96 -3.64
CA LEU A 95 -17.49 -0.94 -3.72
C LEU A 95 -16.92 0.42 -4.14
N THR A 96 -15.76 0.80 -3.60
CA THR A 96 -15.09 2.06 -3.93
C THR A 96 -14.71 2.11 -5.42
N ASP A 97 -14.15 1.02 -5.92
CA ASP A 97 -13.78 0.76 -7.30
C ASP A 97 -14.98 0.90 -8.24
N ARG A 98 -16.11 0.28 -7.89
CA ARG A 98 -17.35 0.35 -8.66
C ARG A 98 -18.01 1.74 -8.66
N LEU A 99 -17.72 2.58 -7.67
CA LEU A 99 -18.32 3.90 -7.54
C LEU A 99 -17.43 4.99 -8.16
N LEU A 100 -16.12 4.90 -7.98
CA LEU A 100 -15.21 5.97 -8.35
C LEU A 100 -14.69 5.81 -9.78
N PRO A 101 -14.79 6.86 -10.61
CA PRO A 101 -14.29 6.84 -11.97
C PRO A 101 -12.77 6.70 -11.99
N HIS A 102 -12.27 5.56 -12.43
CA HIS A 102 -10.83 5.33 -12.47
C HIS A 102 -10.45 4.54 -13.73
N LEU A 103 -9.15 4.49 -14.01
CA LEU A 103 -8.64 3.84 -15.21
C LEU A 103 -7.41 3.02 -14.84
N HIS A 104 -7.46 1.74 -15.15
CA HIS A 104 -6.29 0.87 -15.08
C HIS A 104 -5.25 1.29 -16.10
N GLN A 105 -3.97 1.21 -15.72
CA GLN A 105 -2.88 1.54 -16.62
C GLN A 105 -2.95 0.67 -17.90
N GLY A 106 -2.45 1.20 -19.02
CA GLY A 106 -2.51 0.52 -20.31
C GLY A 106 -3.89 0.36 -20.99
N LEU A 107 -5.02 0.55 -20.31
CA LEU A 107 -6.37 0.45 -20.91
C LEU A 107 -6.82 1.73 -21.61
N SER A 108 -7.80 1.67 -22.53
CA SER A 108 -8.41 2.86 -23.17
C SER A 108 -9.44 3.52 -22.27
N ILE A 109 -9.75 4.82 -22.46
CA ILE A 109 -10.75 5.56 -21.66
C ILE A 109 -12.15 4.90 -21.77
N GLU A 110 -12.45 4.23 -22.87
CA GLU A 110 -13.71 3.49 -23.06
C GLU A 110 -13.86 2.31 -22.08
N LYS A 111 -12.74 1.84 -21.50
CA LYS A 111 -12.68 0.80 -20.48
C LYS A 111 -12.46 1.38 -19.07
N ALA A 112 -12.68 2.68 -18.88
CA ALA A 112 -12.70 3.26 -17.54
C ALA A 112 -13.84 2.66 -16.71
N GLU A 113 -13.54 2.36 -15.46
CA GLU A 113 -14.48 1.76 -14.51
C GLU A 113 -15.09 2.84 -13.61
N GLY A 114 -16.10 2.47 -12.83
CA GLY A 114 -16.89 3.40 -12.02
C GLY A 114 -17.92 4.22 -12.81
N ILE A 115 -18.34 5.35 -12.22
CA ILE A 115 -19.33 6.26 -12.85
C ILE A 115 -18.71 6.92 -14.09
N LYS A 116 -19.42 6.96 -15.22
CA LYS A 116 -18.88 7.59 -16.44
C LYS A 116 -18.60 9.08 -16.23
N THR A 117 -17.40 9.53 -16.61
CA THR A 117 -17.00 10.94 -16.55
C THR A 117 -16.33 11.41 -17.83
N SER A 118 -16.20 12.73 -17.99
CA SER A 118 -15.43 13.38 -19.06
C SER A 118 -14.00 13.74 -18.62
N TRP A 119 -13.48 13.11 -17.55
CA TRP A 119 -12.19 13.44 -17.00
C TRP A 119 -11.04 12.99 -17.91
N GLU A 120 -9.92 13.69 -17.85
CA GLU A 120 -8.73 13.32 -18.59
C GLU A 120 -8.17 11.98 -18.07
N ARG A 121 -7.62 11.17 -18.98
CA ARG A 121 -6.94 9.91 -18.67
C ARG A 121 -5.97 10.03 -17.50
N SER A 122 -5.16 11.09 -17.52
CA SER A 122 -4.16 11.42 -16.49
C SER A 122 -4.77 11.51 -15.09
N ILE A 123 -5.96 12.10 -14.97
CA ILE A 123 -6.68 12.25 -13.71
C ILE A 123 -7.20 10.88 -13.25
N LEU A 124 -7.73 10.08 -14.16
CA LEU A 124 -8.24 8.74 -13.85
C LEU A 124 -7.13 7.79 -13.38
N LEU A 125 -5.95 7.88 -13.99
CA LEU A 125 -4.75 7.11 -13.58
C LEU A 125 -4.24 7.53 -12.19
N VAL A 126 -4.18 8.84 -11.92
CA VAL A 126 -3.77 9.35 -10.61
C VAL A 126 -4.80 8.96 -9.55
N LEU A 127 -6.10 9.02 -9.88
CA LEU A 127 -7.16 8.67 -8.94
C LEU A 127 -7.11 7.19 -8.55
N ALA A 128 -6.93 6.27 -9.50
CA ALA A 128 -6.77 4.85 -9.21
C ALA A 128 -5.68 4.66 -8.14
N ILE A 129 -4.46 5.10 -8.44
CA ILE A 129 -3.32 4.90 -7.53
C ILE A 129 -3.52 5.64 -6.20
N THR A 130 -4.23 6.77 -6.20
CA THR A 130 -4.63 7.44 -4.94
C THR A 130 -5.50 6.54 -4.08
N LEU A 131 -6.45 5.81 -4.66
CA LEU A 131 -7.30 4.89 -3.90
C LEU A 131 -6.51 3.72 -3.31
N HIS A 132 -5.44 3.28 -3.97
CA HIS A 132 -4.60 2.15 -3.52
C HIS A 132 -3.73 2.52 -2.34
N ASN A 133 -3.29 3.78 -2.31
CA ASN A 133 -2.50 4.34 -1.23
C ASN A 133 -3.29 4.50 0.08
N ILE A 134 -4.64 4.44 0.05
CA ILE A 134 -5.47 4.51 1.27
C ILE A 134 -5.28 3.25 2.14
N PRO A 135 -5.46 2.01 1.63
CA PRO A 135 -5.14 0.78 2.36
C PRO A 135 -3.74 0.75 2.96
N GLU A 136 -2.72 1.21 2.23
CA GLU A 136 -1.33 1.23 2.69
C GLU A 136 -1.15 2.17 3.89
N GLY A 137 -1.65 3.40 3.78
CA GLY A 137 -1.65 4.35 4.88
C GLY A 137 -2.39 3.80 6.09
N LEU A 138 -3.58 3.22 5.89
CA LEU A 138 -4.35 2.57 6.97
C LEU A 138 -3.55 1.43 7.62
N ALA A 139 -2.88 0.58 6.84
CA ALA A 139 -2.09 -0.53 7.34
C ALA A 139 -0.96 -0.05 8.28
N VAL A 140 -0.17 0.93 7.84
CA VAL A 140 0.88 1.55 8.67
C VAL A 140 0.27 2.19 9.92
N GLY A 141 -0.84 2.93 9.76
CA GLY A 141 -1.54 3.59 10.86
C GLY A 141 -2.01 2.63 11.95
N VAL A 142 -2.70 1.56 11.54
CA VAL A 142 -3.22 0.54 12.46
C VAL A 142 -2.08 -0.20 13.17
N ALA A 143 -1.00 -0.53 12.45
CA ALA A 143 0.16 -1.21 13.04
C ALA A 143 0.86 -0.36 14.12
N PHE A 144 1.10 0.93 13.85
CA PHE A 144 1.65 1.83 14.88
C PHE A 144 0.63 2.14 15.98
N GLY A 145 -0.66 2.23 15.67
CA GLY A 145 -1.73 2.43 16.65
C GLY A 145 -1.81 1.32 17.70
N ALA A 146 -1.42 0.09 17.35
CA ALA A 146 -1.37 -1.05 18.27
C ALA A 146 -0.46 -0.80 19.49
N LEU A 147 0.59 0.02 19.34
CA LEU A 147 1.52 0.39 20.41
C LEU A 147 0.83 1.08 21.59
N ALA A 148 -0.32 1.71 21.38
CA ALA A 148 -1.07 2.33 22.45
C ALA A 148 -1.68 1.33 23.44
N SER A 149 -1.97 0.13 22.95
CA SER A 149 -2.54 -0.95 23.77
C SER A 149 -1.47 -1.92 24.24
N ASN A 150 -0.42 -2.10 23.45
CA ASN A 150 0.70 -2.98 23.75
C ASN A 150 2.03 -2.28 23.38
N PRO A 151 2.61 -1.45 24.28
CA PRO A 151 3.87 -0.75 24.04
C PRO A 151 5.05 -1.72 24.18
N ASP A 152 5.16 -2.62 23.21
CA ASP A 152 6.17 -3.67 23.13
C ASP A 152 7.15 -3.42 21.97
N ILE A 153 8.41 -3.85 22.15
CA ILE A 153 9.46 -3.66 21.15
C ILE A 153 9.17 -4.45 19.88
N GLY A 154 8.60 -5.66 19.99
CA GLY A 154 8.20 -6.49 18.85
C GLY A 154 7.09 -5.83 18.03
N VAL A 155 6.08 -5.24 18.68
CA VAL A 155 5.02 -4.49 17.99
C VAL A 155 5.61 -3.29 17.23
N LEU A 156 6.55 -2.56 17.84
CA LEU A 156 7.23 -1.44 17.19
C LEU A 156 8.07 -1.93 15.99
N ALA A 157 8.76 -3.05 16.14
CA ALA A 157 9.58 -3.64 15.09
C ALA A 157 8.72 -4.09 13.91
N GLY A 158 7.63 -4.83 14.15
CA GLY A 158 6.68 -5.24 13.11
C GLY A 158 6.04 -4.06 12.39
N ALA A 159 5.60 -3.02 13.11
CA ALA A 159 5.07 -1.81 12.49
C ALA A 159 6.11 -1.06 11.63
N THR A 160 7.37 -1.04 12.09
CA THR A 160 8.48 -0.44 11.34
C THR A 160 8.80 -1.26 10.09
N VAL A 161 8.81 -2.59 10.18
CA VAL A 161 9.02 -3.50 9.05
C VAL A 161 7.92 -3.32 8.00
N LEU A 162 6.65 -3.24 8.41
CA LEU A 162 5.54 -2.95 7.51
C LEU A 162 5.73 -1.62 6.79
N ALA A 163 6.07 -0.55 7.51
CA ALA A 163 6.32 0.76 6.92
C ALA A 163 7.51 0.76 5.95
N VAL A 164 8.58 0.02 6.25
CA VAL A 164 9.72 -0.15 5.34
C VAL A 164 9.31 -0.95 4.10
N GLY A 165 8.56 -2.05 4.26
CA GLY A 165 8.04 -2.84 3.16
C GLY A 165 7.20 -2.01 2.20
N ILE A 166 6.21 -1.29 2.73
CA ILE A 166 5.39 -0.34 1.97
C ILE A 166 6.28 0.73 1.32
N GLY A 167 7.17 1.37 2.07
CA GLY A 167 8.08 2.37 1.48
C GLY A 167 8.88 1.84 0.28
N ILE A 168 9.45 0.63 0.37
CA ILE A 168 10.24 0.05 -0.73
C ILE A 168 9.40 -0.15 -2.00
N GLN A 169 8.15 -0.60 -1.87
CA GLN A 169 7.28 -0.83 -3.03
C GLN A 169 6.66 0.47 -3.60
N ASN A 170 6.49 1.50 -2.78
CA ASN A 170 6.01 2.81 -3.22
C ASN A 170 6.95 3.50 -4.21
N PHE A 171 8.25 3.15 -4.22
CA PHE A 171 9.18 3.66 -5.23
C PHE A 171 8.79 3.22 -6.66
N PRO A 172 8.63 1.90 -6.94
CA PRO A 172 7.96 1.41 -8.14
C PRO A 172 6.68 2.15 -8.52
N GLU A 173 5.76 2.33 -7.58
CA GLU A 173 4.46 2.93 -7.86
C GLU A 173 4.57 4.41 -8.25
N GLY A 174 5.33 5.21 -7.52
CA GLY A 174 5.55 6.62 -7.85
C GLY A 174 6.15 6.80 -9.25
N ALA A 175 7.08 5.92 -9.63
CA ALA A 175 7.61 5.87 -10.99
C ALA A 175 6.54 5.47 -12.02
N ALA A 176 5.71 4.48 -11.69
CA ALA A 176 4.61 4.00 -12.52
C ALA A 176 3.51 5.06 -12.75
N VAL A 177 3.28 6.00 -11.84
CA VAL A 177 2.34 7.12 -12.05
C VAL A 177 2.97 8.18 -12.96
N SER A 178 4.14 8.64 -12.57
CA SER A 178 4.74 9.87 -13.10
C SER A 178 5.29 9.71 -14.51
N ILE A 179 5.87 8.55 -14.85
CA ILE A 179 6.52 8.34 -16.15
C ILE A 179 5.52 8.21 -17.30
N PRO A 180 4.40 7.47 -17.19
CA PRO A 180 3.36 7.48 -18.21
C PRO A 180 2.80 8.88 -18.47
N LEU A 181 2.53 9.67 -17.43
CA LEU A 181 2.10 11.07 -17.56
C LEU A 181 3.13 11.90 -18.35
N ARG A 182 4.42 11.70 -18.05
CA ARG A 182 5.52 12.36 -18.78
C ARG A 182 5.58 11.93 -20.24
N ARG A 183 5.33 10.65 -20.54
CA ARG A 183 5.28 10.10 -21.90
C ARG A 183 4.09 10.66 -22.69
N GLU A 184 2.97 10.88 -22.03
CA GLU A 184 1.73 11.45 -22.60
C GLU A 184 1.80 12.97 -22.83
N GLY A 185 2.91 13.63 -22.45
CA GLY A 185 3.21 15.00 -22.83
C GLY A 185 3.19 16.02 -21.70
N LEU A 186 2.87 15.62 -20.46
CA LEU A 186 2.94 16.52 -19.32
C LEU A 186 4.39 16.97 -19.06
N SER A 187 4.56 18.17 -18.50
CA SER A 187 5.89 18.66 -18.08
C SER A 187 6.47 17.77 -16.97
N ARG A 188 7.81 17.75 -16.82
CA ARG A 188 8.47 16.98 -15.75
C ARG A 188 7.90 17.34 -14.38
N LEU A 189 7.74 18.64 -14.13
CA LEU A 189 7.24 19.14 -12.86
C LEU A 189 5.78 18.72 -12.61
N LYS A 190 4.90 18.82 -13.61
CA LYS A 190 3.51 18.35 -13.49
C LYS A 190 3.43 16.84 -13.24
N SER A 191 4.23 16.07 -13.98
CA SER A 191 4.27 14.60 -13.85
C SER A 191 4.77 14.17 -12.47
N PHE A 192 5.80 14.86 -11.94
CA PHE A 192 6.29 14.66 -10.58
C PHE A 192 5.22 15.02 -9.54
N PHE A 193 4.58 16.19 -9.66
CA PHE A 193 3.54 16.60 -8.72
C PHE A 193 2.38 15.62 -8.69
N TYR A 194 1.87 15.19 -9.84
CA TYR A 194 0.82 14.18 -9.86
C TYR A 194 1.27 12.83 -9.31
N GLY A 195 2.49 12.40 -9.62
CA GLY A 195 3.04 11.13 -9.13
C GLY A 195 3.26 11.09 -7.62
N GLN A 196 3.65 12.18 -6.97
CA GLN A 196 3.76 12.21 -5.52
C GLN A 196 2.41 12.47 -4.84
N MET A 197 1.55 13.28 -5.48
CA MET A 197 0.22 13.60 -4.93
C MET A 197 -0.69 12.37 -4.89
N SER A 198 -0.45 11.33 -5.70
CA SER A 198 -1.20 10.07 -5.55
C SER A 198 -0.96 9.40 -4.19
N GLY A 199 0.24 9.54 -3.61
CA GLY A 199 0.58 9.00 -2.29
C GLY A 199 0.25 9.93 -1.10
N ILE A 200 -0.24 11.16 -1.32
CA ILE A 200 -0.50 12.11 -0.21
C ILE A 200 -1.57 11.63 0.76
N VAL A 201 -2.37 10.65 0.35
CA VAL A 201 -3.41 10.06 1.19
C VAL A 201 -2.82 9.11 2.24
N GLU A 202 -1.61 8.58 2.06
CA GLU A 202 -1.02 7.64 3.03
C GLU A 202 -0.86 8.28 4.42
N PRO A 203 -0.29 9.51 4.57
CA PRO A 203 -0.25 10.19 5.87
C PRO A 203 -1.61 10.44 6.51
N ILE A 204 -2.61 10.77 5.70
CA ILE A 204 -3.97 11.05 6.18
C ILE A 204 -4.60 9.76 6.70
N ALA A 205 -4.54 8.70 5.88
CA ALA A 205 -5.03 7.38 6.21
C ALA A 205 -4.30 6.77 7.42
N GLY A 206 -2.99 6.97 7.54
CA GLY A 206 -2.19 6.51 8.68
C GLY A 206 -2.58 7.14 10.00
N VAL A 207 -2.80 8.46 10.01
CA VAL A 207 -3.31 9.15 11.21
C VAL A 207 -4.71 8.66 11.58
N VAL A 208 -5.60 8.51 10.60
CA VAL A 208 -6.96 7.99 10.82
C VAL A 208 -6.92 6.56 11.36
N GLY A 209 -6.10 5.68 10.78
CA GLY A 209 -5.94 4.30 11.21
C GLY A 209 -5.41 4.20 12.63
N ALA A 210 -4.37 4.97 12.97
CA ALA A 210 -3.82 5.00 14.32
C ALA A 210 -4.85 5.51 15.35
N PHE A 211 -5.61 6.55 15.00
CA PHE A 211 -6.66 7.09 15.86
C PHE A 211 -7.83 6.11 16.07
N ALA A 212 -8.22 5.37 15.02
CA ALA A 212 -9.28 4.38 15.12
C ALA A 212 -8.94 3.27 16.15
N VAL A 213 -7.68 2.81 16.14
CA VAL A 213 -7.19 1.79 17.09
C VAL A 213 -7.18 2.31 18.53
N LEU A 214 -6.84 3.58 18.75
CA LEU A 214 -6.87 4.20 20.07
C LEU A 214 -8.26 4.20 20.71
N MET A 215 -9.30 4.33 19.90
CA MET A 215 -10.68 4.47 20.37
C MET A 215 -11.37 3.13 20.63
N ILE A 216 -10.95 2.04 19.97
CA ILE A 216 -11.68 0.78 19.98
C ILE A 216 -10.72 -0.42 20.02
N LYS A 217 -10.18 -0.78 21.19
CA LYS A 217 -9.21 -1.90 21.32
C LYS A 217 -9.68 -3.23 20.67
N PRO A 218 -10.93 -3.70 20.86
CA PRO A 218 -11.38 -4.95 20.24
C PRO A 218 -11.48 -4.92 18.71
N ILE A 219 -11.38 -3.73 18.08
CA ILE A 219 -11.42 -3.60 16.62
C ILE A 219 -10.08 -3.95 15.98
N LEU A 220 -8.98 -4.00 16.73
CA LEU A 220 -7.64 -4.06 16.16
C LEU A 220 -7.42 -5.31 15.28
N PRO A 221 -7.81 -6.54 15.68
CA PRO A 221 -7.74 -7.70 14.78
C PRO A 221 -8.59 -7.55 13.51
N TYR A 222 -9.77 -6.92 13.61
CA TYR A 222 -10.60 -6.63 12.45
C TYR A 222 -9.97 -5.59 11.52
N ALA A 223 -9.36 -4.55 12.09
CA ALA A 223 -8.74 -3.45 11.35
C ALA A 223 -7.48 -3.89 10.60
N LEU A 224 -6.62 -4.69 11.23
CA LEU A 224 -5.45 -5.30 10.56
C LEU A 224 -5.89 -6.22 9.41
N SER A 225 -6.89 -7.06 9.67
CA SER A 225 -7.42 -7.97 8.66
C SER A 225 -8.12 -7.22 7.52
N PHE A 226 -8.83 -6.13 7.82
CA PHE A 226 -9.40 -5.22 6.84
C PHE A 226 -8.34 -4.61 5.93
N ALA A 227 -7.26 -4.09 6.51
CA ALA A 227 -6.16 -3.54 5.72
C ALA A 227 -5.53 -4.61 4.81
N ALA A 228 -5.36 -5.84 5.30
CA ALA A 228 -4.85 -6.95 4.49
C ALA A 228 -5.78 -7.32 3.34
N GLY A 229 -7.09 -7.40 3.59
CA GLY A 229 -8.08 -7.71 2.55
C GLY A 229 -8.17 -6.63 1.47
N ALA A 230 -8.09 -5.36 1.88
CA ALA A 230 -8.03 -4.24 0.95
C ALA A 230 -6.75 -4.28 0.09
N MET A 231 -5.58 -4.52 0.68
CA MET A 231 -4.33 -4.62 -0.09
C MET A 231 -4.31 -5.82 -1.05
N ILE A 232 -4.82 -6.99 -0.64
CA ILE A 232 -4.92 -8.14 -1.56
C ILE A 232 -5.87 -7.84 -2.73
N PHE A 233 -6.97 -7.12 -2.50
CA PHE A 233 -7.86 -6.70 -3.58
C PHE A 233 -7.11 -5.86 -4.62
N VAL A 234 -6.40 -4.81 -4.21
CA VAL A 234 -5.58 -3.96 -5.09
C VAL A 234 -4.55 -4.79 -5.86
N VAL A 235 -3.84 -5.69 -5.19
CA VAL A 235 -2.79 -6.47 -5.85
C VAL A 235 -3.37 -7.35 -6.97
N VAL A 236 -4.49 -8.00 -6.72
CA VAL A 236 -5.11 -8.92 -7.67
C VAL A 236 -5.80 -8.18 -8.82
N GLU A 237 -6.52 -7.11 -8.50
CA GLU A 237 -7.28 -6.34 -9.49
C GLU A 237 -6.34 -5.54 -10.40
N GLU A 238 -5.23 -5.03 -9.87
CA GLU A 238 -4.46 -3.99 -10.57
C GLU A 238 -2.98 -4.32 -10.74
N LEU A 239 -2.23 -4.51 -9.65
CA LEU A 239 -0.77 -4.61 -9.76
C LEU A 239 -0.32 -5.84 -10.55
N ILE A 240 -0.95 -6.99 -10.32
CA ILE A 240 -0.64 -8.21 -11.08
C ILE A 240 -1.00 -8.01 -12.56
N PRO A 241 -2.24 -7.65 -12.93
CA PRO A 241 -2.59 -7.41 -14.33
C PRO A 241 -1.71 -6.35 -15.01
N GLU A 242 -1.43 -5.23 -14.34
CA GLU A 242 -0.63 -4.14 -14.92
C GLU A 242 0.81 -4.56 -15.18
N SER A 243 1.41 -5.27 -14.22
CA SER A 243 2.77 -5.80 -14.35
C SER A 243 2.91 -6.78 -15.52
N GLN A 244 1.83 -7.39 -16.00
CA GLN A 244 1.83 -8.35 -17.10
C GLN A 244 1.46 -7.73 -18.45
N THR A 245 1.23 -6.41 -18.51
CA THR A 245 0.86 -5.77 -19.78
C THR A 245 1.99 -5.87 -20.82
N GLY A 246 1.62 -6.04 -22.09
CA GLY A 246 2.60 -6.16 -23.18
C GLY A 246 3.25 -7.54 -23.31
N ASN A 247 2.58 -8.60 -22.82
CA ASN A 247 3.00 -10.01 -22.92
C ASN A 247 4.31 -10.34 -22.18
N GLU A 248 4.66 -9.60 -21.13
CA GLU A 248 5.87 -9.83 -20.33
C GLU A 248 5.50 -10.40 -18.96
N THR A 249 5.24 -11.71 -18.90
CA THR A 249 4.83 -12.42 -17.68
C THR A 249 6.02 -12.84 -16.83
N ASP A 250 7.14 -13.23 -17.45
CA ASP A 250 8.26 -13.86 -16.74
C ASP A 250 8.97 -12.88 -15.80
N LEU A 251 9.25 -11.66 -16.27
CA LEU A 251 9.92 -10.64 -15.47
C LEU A 251 9.03 -10.05 -14.38
N SER A 252 7.72 -9.96 -14.63
CA SER A 252 6.74 -9.61 -13.59
C SER A 252 6.72 -10.69 -12.50
N THR A 253 6.68 -11.98 -12.88
CA THR A 253 6.68 -13.09 -11.95
C THR A 253 7.96 -13.16 -11.12
N ILE A 254 9.13 -12.98 -11.76
CA ILE A 254 10.42 -12.90 -11.05
C ILE A 254 10.43 -11.71 -10.10
N GLY A 255 9.93 -10.54 -10.54
CA GLY A 255 9.73 -9.37 -9.68
C GLY A 255 8.93 -9.71 -8.44
N ALA A 256 7.75 -10.31 -8.62
CA ALA A 256 6.86 -10.72 -7.52
C ALA A 256 7.52 -11.69 -6.56
N MET A 257 8.24 -12.70 -7.07
CA MET A 257 8.99 -13.63 -6.23
C MET A 257 10.07 -12.92 -5.40
N ILE A 258 10.79 -11.98 -6.00
CA ILE A 258 11.83 -11.20 -5.29
C ILE A 258 11.19 -10.28 -4.25
N GLY A 259 10.13 -9.55 -4.60
CA GLY A 259 9.43 -8.65 -3.68
C GLY A 259 8.85 -9.40 -2.49
N PHE A 260 8.21 -10.53 -2.74
CA PHE A 260 7.71 -11.42 -1.70
C PHE A 260 8.84 -11.92 -0.80
N ALA A 261 9.95 -12.38 -1.38
CA ALA A 261 11.09 -12.88 -0.61
C ALA A 261 11.77 -11.77 0.22
N VAL A 262 11.87 -10.55 -0.31
CA VAL A 262 12.38 -9.39 0.43
C VAL A 262 11.49 -9.07 1.62
N MET A 263 10.18 -8.98 1.42
CA MET A 263 9.25 -8.68 2.50
C MET A 263 9.21 -9.80 3.55
N MET A 264 9.22 -11.07 3.11
CA MET A 264 9.33 -12.22 4.00
C MET A 264 10.63 -12.18 4.81
N LEU A 265 11.76 -11.83 4.19
CA LEU A 265 13.03 -11.67 4.91
C LEU A 265 12.94 -10.56 5.94
N LEU A 266 12.40 -9.39 5.58
CA LEU A 266 12.24 -8.27 6.49
C LEU A 266 11.38 -8.66 7.70
N ASP A 267 10.24 -9.31 7.47
CA ASP A 267 9.32 -9.70 8.54
C ASP A 267 9.88 -10.82 9.41
N VAL A 268 10.38 -11.91 8.82
CA VAL A 268 10.88 -13.07 9.60
C VAL A 268 12.18 -12.76 10.35
N SER A 269 13.00 -11.84 9.86
CA SER A 269 14.29 -11.52 10.50
C SER A 269 14.24 -10.34 11.47
N LEU A 270 13.30 -9.41 11.31
CA LEU A 270 13.22 -8.18 12.09
C LEU A 270 11.90 -7.99 12.83
N GLY A 271 10.85 -8.75 12.50
CA GLY A 271 9.50 -8.68 13.06
C GLY A 271 9.21 -9.69 14.15
#